data_AF-I3M6Z5-F1
#
_entry.id   AF-I3M6Z5-F1
#
_cell.length_a   1.000
_cell.length_b   1.000
_cell.length_c   1.000
_cell.angle_alpha   90.00
_cell.angle_beta   90.00
_cell.angle_gamma   90.00
#
_symmetry.space_group_name_H-M   'P 1'
#
loop_
_entity.id
_entity.type
_entity.pdbx_description
1 polymer ?
#
loop_
_entity_poly.entity_id
_entity_poly.type
_entity_poly.pdbx_seq_one_letter_code
_entity_poly.pdbx_strand_id
1 'polypeptide(L)'
;MPSRKFADGEVVRGRWPGSSLYYEVEILSHDSKSQLYTVKYKDGTELELKESDIKPLTSFKQRKSGSTSSSPSRRRGSRGSRGSRGSRGSRSRSRSRSPGRTPKNSRRSASASHQPDIKETRREILEVKLTPLILKPFGNSISIYNGEPEHIERNDIPRKNTQERFILSQDGSYISTEYSLRPRREEIKLKEIDSKEEKVVTKEPTSPRTFEVTTPQKKDLEFGGVPGVTLIMLGLPVFLFLLLLMCKQKDPSLLKFPPPLPNLYDLWETRVCGIYLLWFFVQALFSLLPIGKVAEGTPLVDGRRLKYRLNGFYAFILTSAVIGTSLFWGVELYYVYNHFLQFALAATIFSVILSIYLYARSWKAPKDELSPASAGNAVYDFFVGRELNPRIGAFDLKYFCELRPGLIGWVVINLVMLLAEMKVQNRAAPSLAMILVNSFQLLYVVDALWNEEAVLTTMDIIHDGFGFMLAFGDLVWVPFIYSFQAFYLVTHPHEVSWPVAAGIIALKLCGYVIFRCANSQKNEFRKNPTNPKLAHLKTIHTSTGKNLLVSGWWGFVRHPNYLGDLIMALAWSLPCGFNHILPYFYVIYFTILLVHREARDEHQCKKKYGLAWEKYCQRVPYRIFPYIY
;
A
#
# COMPACT_ATOMS: atom_id res chain seq x y z
N MET A 1 15.34 45.91 -17.98
CA MET A 1 15.67 44.46 -17.98
C MET A 1 14.98 43.84 -16.78
N PRO A 2 14.19 42.77 -16.92
CA PRO A 2 13.60 42.11 -15.75
C PRO A 2 14.74 41.58 -14.87
N SER A 3 14.71 41.95 -13.59
CA SER A 3 15.76 41.65 -12.63
C SER A 3 15.82 40.15 -12.38
N ARG A 4 16.87 39.51 -12.88
CA ARG A 4 17.19 38.11 -12.59
C ARG A 4 17.38 37.93 -11.09
N LYS A 5 16.59 37.05 -10.46
CA LYS A 5 16.55 36.91 -8.99
C LYS A 5 17.50 35.86 -8.45
N PHE A 6 17.88 34.88 -9.26
CA PHE A 6 18.76 33.78 -8.87
C PHE A 6 19.85 33.56 -9.93
N ALA A 7 21.08 33.28 -9.49
CA ALA A 7 22.26 33.16 -10.35
C ALA A 7 22.42 31.74 -10.94
N ASP A 8 23.19 31.60 -12.03
CA ASP A 8 23.57 30.29 -12.57
C ASP A 8 24.51 29.59 -11.57
N GLY A 9 24.30 28.30 -11.35
CA GLY A 9 24.99 27.49 -10.33
C GLY A 9 24.48 27.71 -8.90
N GLU A 10 23.52 28.61 -8.67
CA GLU A 10 22.95 28.81 -7.34
C GLU A 10 22.05 27.63 -6.96
N VAL A 11 22.30 27.05 -5.78
CA VAL A 11 21.42 26.01 -5.22
C VAL A 11 20.22 26.70 -4.56
N VAL A 12 19.04 26.43 -5.08
CA VAL A 12 17.76 26.97 -4.62
C VAL A 12 16.79 25.83 -4.32
N ARG A 13 15.57 26.15 -3.89
CA ARG A 13 14.49 25.18 -3.78
C ARG A 13 13.48 25.34 -4.90
N GLY A 14 13.44 24.38 -5.82
CA GLY A 14 12.48 24.32 -6.92
C GLY A 14 11.28 23.46 -6.57
N ARG A 15 10.08 23.89 -6.98
CA ARG A 15 8.85 23.12 -6.83
C ARG A 15 8.80 22.00 -7.86
N TRP A 16 8.44 20.80 -7.43
CA TRP A 16 8.26 19.68 -8.35
C TRP A 16 6.94 19.80 -9.12
N PRO A 17 6.93 19.59 -10.46
CA PRO A 17 5.71 19.65 -11.27
C PRO A 17 4.61 18.73 -10.74
N GLY A 18 3.40 19.27 -10.58
CA GLY A 18 2.25 18.51 -10.06
C GLY A 18 2.30 18.18 -8.55
N SER A 19 3.24 18.76 -7.80
CA SER A 19 3.37 18.62 -6.35
C SER A 19 3.38 20.01 -5.66
N SER A 20 3.05 20.05 -4.36
CA SER A 20 3.24 21.24 -3.51
C SER A 20 4.62 21.28 -2.84
N LEU A 21 5.45 20.25 -3.07
CA LEU A 21 6.76 20.07 -2.43
C LEU A 21 7.88 20.78 -3.19
N TYR A 22 8.82 21.34 -2.43
CA TYR A 22 10.00 22.04 -2.92
C TYR A 22 11.27 21.24 -2.57
N TYR A 23 12.13 20.98 -3.56
CA TYR A 23 13.37 20.23 -3.43
C TYR A 23 14.58 21.07 -3.80
N GLU A 24 15.76 20.67 -3.33
CA GLU A 24 17.01 21.35 -3.68
C GLU A 24 17.36 21.11 -5.14
N VAL A 25 17.58 22.21 -5.87
CA VAL A 25 17.90 22.23 -7.29
C VAL A 25 19.01 23.24 -7.55
N GLU A 26 19.81 22.99 -8.56
CA GLU A 26 20.83 23.90 -9.06
C GLU A 26 20.32 24.61 -10.32
N ILE A 27 20.47 25.93 -10.41
CA ILE A 27 20.03 26.68 -11.59
C ILE A 27 21.08 26.54 -12.69
N LEU A 28 20.66 26.10 -13.88
CA LEU A 28 21.54 25.94 -15.03
C LEU A 28 21.53 27.14 -15.96
N SER A 29 20.34 27.68 -16.24
CA SER A 29 20.16 28.81 -17.15
C SER A 29 18.84 29.53 -16.90
N HIS A 30 18.75 30.79 -17.30
CA HIS A 30 17.53 31.58 -17.25
C HIS A 30 17.20 32.11 -18.64
N ASP A 31 16.06 31.70 -19.19
CA ASP A 31 15.57 32.26 -20.45
C ASP A 31 14.79 33.55 -20.19
N SER A 32 15.42 34.68 -20.50
CA SER A 32 14.85 36.01 -20.35
C SER A 32 13.57 36.25 -21.17
N LYS A 33 13.32 35.48 -22.25
CA LYS A 33 12.13 35.62 -23.10
C LYS A 33 10.91 34.91 -22.51
N SER A 34 11.09 33.72 -21.96
CA SER A 34 10.00 32.91 -21.36
C SER A 34 9.85 33.11 -19.84
N GLN A 35 10.80 33.80 -19.19
CA GLN A 35 10.85 33.97 -17.71
C GLN A 35 10.91 32.61 -16.98
N LEU A 36 11.50 31.60 -17.62
CA LEU A 36 11.70 30.26 -17.07
C LEU A 36 13.15 30.07 -16.66
N TYR A 37 13.35 29.42 -15.52
CA TYR A 37 14.65 28.97 -15.04
C TYR A 37 14.78 27.47 -15.32
N THR A 38 15.83 27.09 -16.02
CA THR A 38 16.23 25.69 -16.15
C THR A 38 16.92 25.29 -14.87
N VAL A 39 16.37 24.30 -14.17
CA VAL A 39 16.92 23.80 -12.91
C VAL A 39 17.25 22.32 -12.99
N LYS A 40 18.32 21.91 -12.31
CA LYS A 40 18.77 20.53 -12.19
C LYS A 40 18.57 20.02 -10.77
N TYR A 41 17.81 18.95 -10.63
CA TYR A 41 17.59 18.26 -9.36
C TYR A 41 18.78 17.34 -9.04
N LYS A 42 18.94 16.98 -7.76
CA LYS A 42 20.02 16.08 -7.29
C LYS A 42 20.07 14.70 -7.97
N ASP A 43 18.95 14.24 -8.53
CA ASP A 43 18.87 12.98 -9.29
C ASP A 43 19.29 13.11 -10.77
N GLY A 44 19.61 14.34 -11.19
CA GLY A 44 20.00 14.71 -12.56
C GLY A 44 18.82 15.13 -13.44
N THR A 45 17.60 15.27 -12.89
CA THR A 45 16.43 15.75 -13.65
C THR A 45 16.56 17.23 -13.97
N GLU A 46 16.43 17.60 -15.24
CA GLU A 46 16.40 18.99 -15.68
C GLU A 46 14.96 19.40 -16.00
N LEU A 47 14.50 20.51 -15.41
CA LEU A 47 13.15 21.03 -15.58
C LEU A 47 13.15 22.54 -15.70
N GLU A 48 12.22 23.07 -16.49
CA GLU A 48 11.97 24.51 -16.58
C GLU A 48 10.91 24.90 -15.53
N LEU A 49 11.28 25.80 -14.63
CA LEU A 49 10.39 26.31 -13.57
C LEU A 49 10.18 27.81 -13.71
N LYS A 50 8.97 28.26 -13.40
CA LYS A 50 8.67 29.69 -13.24
C LYS A 50 9.33 30.23 -11.97
N GLU A 51 9.64 31.52 -11.96
CA GLU A 51 10.20 32.17 -10.78
C GLU A 51 9.33 32.00 -9.51
N SER A 52 8.00 31.95 -9.65
CA SER A 52 7.04 31.71 -8.55
C SER A 52 7.20 30.33 -7.88
N ASP A 53 7.72 29.37 -8.63
CA ASP A 53 7.92 27.99 -8.22
C ASP A 53 9.36 27.75 -7.70
N ILE A 54 10.15 28.81 -7.53
CA ILE A 54 11.50 28.77 -6.96
C ILE A 54 11.53 29.60 -5.67
N LYS A 55 12.12 29.03 -4.62
CA LYS A 55 12.31 29.68 -3.32
C LYS A 55 13.78 29.62 -2.90
N PRO A 56 14.33 30.67 -2.27
CA PRO A 56 15.69 30.61 -1.74
C PRO A 56 15.80 29.53 -0.65
N LEU A 57 16.98 28.93 -0.49
CA LEU A 57 17.25 27.87 0.50
C LEU A 57 16.83 28.26 1.93
N THR A 58 16.88 29.55 2.26
CA THR A 58 16.56 30.09 3.58
C THR A 58 15.06 30.13 3.91
N SER A 59 14.18 29.93 2.91
CA SER A 59 12.72 30.05 3.07
C SER A 59 12.09 28.95 3.93
N PHE A 60 12.78 27.81 4.06
CA PHE A 60 12.29 26.64 4.78
C PHE A 60 13.26 26.26 5.92
N LYS A 61 13.57 27.19 6.82
CA LYS A 61 14.25 26.81 8.07
C LYS A 61 13.31 25.91 8.89
N GLN A 62 13.69 24.65 9.07
CA GLN A 62 13.15 23.83 10.16
C GLN A 62 13.34 24.61 11.47
N ARG A 63 12.25 24.82 12.22
CA ARG A 63 12.33 25.28 13.61
C ARG A 63 13.21 24.26 14.36
N LYS A 64 14.48 24.60 14.59
CA LYS A 64 15.30 23.90 15.57
C LYS A 64 14.58 24.04 16.91
N SER A 65 14.08 22.93 17.44
CA SER A 65 13.66 22.83 18.82
C SER A 65 14.90 23.06 19.69
N GLY A 66 15.09 24.30 20.14
CA GLY A 66 16.19 24.71 21.00
C GLY A 66 15.68 25.61 22.12
N SER A 67 15.52 24.99 23.29
CA SER A 67 15.70 25.49 24.66
C SER A 67 14.92 26.72 25.18
N THR A 68 14.11 26.42 26.21
CA THR A 68 13.94 27.16 27.48
C THR A 68 13.66 28.67 27.40
N SER A 69 12.37 29.03 27.42
CA SER A 69 11.93 30.28 28.05
C SER A 69 11.36 29.98 29.43
N SER A 70 12.07 30.46 30.44
CA SER A 70 11.63 30.54 31.83
C SER A 70 10.37 31.41 31.92
N SER A 71 9.34 30.88 32.58
CA SER A 71 8.10 31.62 32.82
C SER A 71 8.37 32.77 33.81
N PRO A 72 7.96 34.02 33.52
CA PRO A 72 8.08 35.10 34.48
C PRO A 72 7.12 34.89 35.65
N SER A 73 7.69 34.66 36.84
CA SER A 73 6.99 34.65 38.12
C SER A 73 6.24 35.97 38.34
N ARG A 74 4.91 35.94 38.31
CA ARG A 74 4.09 37.05 38.83
C ARG A 74 4.13 37.03 40.36
N ARG A 75 5.00 37.85 40.93
CA ARG A 75 4.89 38.38 42.29
C ARG A 75 3.55 39.09 42.43
N ARG A 76 2.67 38.62 43.31
CA ARG A 76 1.53 39.41 43.83
C ARG A 76 1.92 39.98 45.19
N GLY A 77 1.87 41.30 45.27
CA GLY A 77 2.24 42.09 46.43
C GLY A 77 1.31 41.91 47.62
N SER A 78 1.92 42.04 48.80
CA SER A 78 1.28 42.20 50.10
C SER A 78 1.00 43.68 50.36
N ARG A 79 -0.23 44.02 50.75
CA ARG A 79 -0.58 44.81 51.95
C ARG A 79 -2.03 45.32 51.88
N GLY A 80 -2.75 45.12 52.98
CA GLY A 80 -4.08 45.72 53.22
C GLY A 80 -4.79 45.06 54.40
N SER A 81 -4.41 45.46 55.62
CA SER A 81 -5.00 45.03 56.89
C SER A 81 -6.26 45.82 57.24
N ARG A 82 -7.27 45.12 57.80
CA ARG A 82 -8.38 45.52 58.70
C ARG A 82 -9.34 44.32 58.72
N GLY A 83 -9.79 43.69 59.80
CA GLY A 83 -9.79 43.94 61.23
C GLY A 83 -11.12 43.39 61.79
N SER A 84 -11.06 42.59 62.85
CA SER A 84 -12.13 42.32 63.86
C SER A 84 -13.13 41.14 63.70
N ARG A 85 -12.96 40.19 64.64
CA ARG A 85 -13.94 39.47 65.51
C ARG A 85 -14.93 38.42 64.95
N GLY A 86 -14.85 37.22 65.53
CA GLY A 86 -16.04 36.56 66.13
C GLY A 86 -16.27 35.05 65.90
N SER A 87 -15.81 34.23 66.86
CA SER A 87 -16.58 33.13 67.52
C SER A 87 -16.94 31.79 66.82
N ARG A 88 -16.44 30.69 67.44
CA ARG A 88 -17.03 29.32 67.68
C ARG A 88 -17.40 28.45 66.45
N GLY A 89 -17.11 27.15 66.37
CA GLY A 89 -16.54 26.18 67.31
C GLY A 89 -16.52 24.73 66.73
N SER A 90 -15.87 23.86 67.51
CA SER A 90 -16.02 22.39 67.67
C SER A 90 -15.63 21.35 66.59
N ARG A 91 -14.67 20.48 67.01
CA ARG A 91 -14.59 18.99 66.96
C ARG A 91 -14.33 18.33 65.58
N SER A 92 -13.49 17.30 65.40
CA SER A 92 -12.73 16.40 66.29
C SER A 92 -11.80 15.45 65.48
N ARG A 93 -10.61 15.12 66.04
CA ARG A 93 -9.84 13.83 66.10
C ARG A 93 -9.70 12.94 64.83
N SER A 94 -8.60 12.23 64.51
CA SER A 94 -7.38 11.74 65.20
C SER A 94 -6.37 11.21 64.13
N ARG A 95 -5.06 11.55 64.15
CA ARG A 95 -3.88 10.78 64.66
C ARG A 95 -3.90 9.26 64.33
N SER A 96 -2.86 8.71 63.67
CA SER A 96 -1.59 8.33 64.33
C SER A 96 -0.35 8.30 63.40
N ARG A 97 0.82 8.54 64.02
CA ARG A 97 2.19 8.55 63.49
C ARG A 97 2.96 7.30 63.96
N SER A 98 3.77 6.71 63.07
CA SER A 98 5.19 6.27 63.23
C SER A 98 5.53 5.22 64.34
N PRO A 99 6.76 4.64 64.48
CA PRO A 99 8.07 4.94 63.87
C PRO A 99 8.92 3.68 63.46
N GLY A 100 10.16 3.89 62.98
CA GLY A 100 10.98 2.87 62.30
C GLY A 100 12.11 2.20 63.10
N ARG A 101 12.99 1.47 62.39
CA ARG A 101 14.39 1.13 62.74
C ARG A 101 15.06 0.28 61.65
N THR A 102 16.35 0.51 61.44
CA THR A 102 17.34 -0.21 60.59
C THR A 102 18.06 -1.31 61.42
N PRO A 103 19.22 -1.88 61.02
CA PRO A 103 19.53 -2.86 59.97
C PRO A 103 20.28 -4.12 60.53
N LYS A 104 20.50 -5.21 59.76
CA LYS A 104 21.68 -6.10 59.96
C LYS A 104 21.96 -7.12 58.85
N ASN A 105 23.26 -7.20 58.53
CA ASN A 105 24.01 -8.05 57.60
C ASN A 105 24.20 -9.51 58.05
N SER A 106 24.79 -10.34 57.15
CA SER A 106 25.88 -11.34 57.36
C SER A 106 25.56 -12.73 56.77
N ARG A 107 26.39 -13.46 56.01
CA ARG A 107 27.83 -13.41 55.62
C ARG A 107 28.16 -14.51 54.57
N ARG A 108 29.19 -14.23 53.75
CA ARG A 108 30.36 -15.07 53.28
C ARG A 108 30.10 -16.36 52.45
N SER A 109 30.94 -16.75 51.48
CA SER A 109 32.43 -16.72 51.43
C SER A 109 33.00 -16.79 50.00
N ALA A 110 34.19 -16.18 49.81
CA ALA A 110 35.19 -16.46 48.77
C ALA A 110 35.91 -17.82 49.08
N SER A 111 36.74 -18.51 48.29
CA SER A 111 37.79 -18.16 47.30
C SER A 111 38.41 -19.47 46.72
N ALA A 112 39.08 -19.36 45.55
CA ALA A 112 40.34 -20.05 45.14
C ALA A 112 40.37 -21.60 44.97
N SER A 113 40.48 -22.14 43.75
CA SER A 113 41.71 -22.50 42.97
C SER A 113 42.40 -23.81 43.36
N HIS A 114 42.45 -24.80 42.45
CA HIS A 114 43.68 -25.48 41.97
C HIS A 114 43.41 -26.64 40.99
N GLN A 115 44.23 -26.69 39.94
CA GLN A 115 44.56 -27.81 39.03
C GLN A 115 45.29 -28.96 39.78
N PRO A 116 45.32 -30.21 39.26
CA PRO A 116 46.42 -30.71 38.37
C PRO A 116 45.94 -31.69 37.25
N ASP A 117 46.51 -31.71 36.03
CA ASP A 117 47.74 -32.37 35.49
C ASP A 117 47.79 -33.91 35.60
N ILE A 118 48.29 -34.77 34.68
CA ILE A 118 48.78 -34.80 33.28
C ILE A 118 48.96 -36.32 32.98
N LYS A 119 48.71 -36.80 31.74
CA LYS A 119 49.65 -37.73 31.04
C LYS A 119 49.31 -37.95 29.56
N GLU A 120 50.36 -37.81 28.75
CA GLU A 120 50.43 -37.90 27.29
C GLU A 120 50.37 -39.34 26.73
N THR A 121 49.84 -39.49 25.51
CA THR A 121 50.46 -40.25 24.41
C THR A 121 49.87 -39.91 23.02
N ARG A 122 50.65 -39.14 22.24
CA ARG A 122 51.00 -39.22 20.79
C ARG A 122 49.99 -39.42 19.62
N ARG A 123 50.22 -38.58 18.59
CA ARG A 123 50.03 -38.69 17.11
C ARG A 123 48.60 -38.45 16.59
N GLU A 124 48.31 -37.68 15.55
CA GLU A 124 49.06 -37.18 14.38
C GLU A 124 48.38 -35.88 13.86
N ILE A 125 49.16 -34.83 13.60
CA ILE A 125 48.69 -33.59 12.94
C ILE A 125 48.95 -33.75 11.45
N LEU A 126 47.89 -33.75 10.64
CA LEU A 126 47.99 -33.65 9.18
C LEU A 126 47.92 -32.17 8.79
N GLU A 127 49.09 -31.55 8.70
CA GLU A 127 49.32 -30.38 7.85
C GLU A 127 49.24 -30.82 6.39
N VAL A 128 48.34 -30.23 5.61
CA VAL A 128 48.45 -30.28 4.14
C VAL A 128 48.72 -28.87 3.63
N LYS A 129 49.96 -28.73 3.16
CA LYS A 129 50.58 -27.59 2.49
C LYS A 129 49.80 -27.20 1.23
N LEU A 130 49.41 -25.93 1.15
CA LEU A 130 49.09 -25.30 -0.14
C LEU A 130 50.41 -24.92 -0.81
N THR A 131 50.93 -25.81 -1.66
CA THR A 131 52.01 -25.46 -2.61
C THR A 131 51.45 -24.63 -3.77
N PRO A 132 52.11 -23.53 -4.14
CA PRO A 132 51.74 -22.73 -5.30
C PRO A 132 52.30 -23.39 -6.57
N LEU A 133 51.48 -23.48 -7.61
CA LEU A 133 51.96 -23.71 -8.98
C LEU A 133 51.91 -22.40 -9.75
N ILE A 134 53.08 -21.98 -10.20
CA ILE A 134 53.39 -20.79 -10.97
C ILE A 134 54.07 -21.25 -12.27
N LEU A 135 53.78 -20.55 -13.39
CA LEU A 135 54.48 -20.44 -14.72
C LEU A 135 53.82 -21.19 -15.90
N LYS A 136 53.65 -20.60 -17.10
CA LYS A 136 54.39 -19.50 -17.78
C LYS A 136 53.57 -18.88 -18.97
N PRO A 137 54.08 -17.89 -19.76
CA PRO A 137 53.39 -16.65 -20.15
C PRO A 137 53.20 -16.53 -21.69
N PHE A 138 53.07 -15.30 -22.22
CA PHE A 138 52.88 -14.85 -23.63
C PHE A 138 51.41 -14.49 -23.96
N GLY A 139 51.05 -13.29 -24.42
CA GLY A 139 51.80 -12.08 -24.76
C GLY A 139 50.85 -10.89 -24.95
N ASN A 140 51.38 -9.68 -24.81
CA ASN A 140 50.69 -8.40 -24.96
C ASN A 140 50.15 -8.18 -26.39
N SER A 141 48.97 -7.59 -26.50
CA SER A 141 48.75 -6.48 -27.44
C SER A 141 47.50 -5.66 -27.07
N ILE A 142 47.73 -4.36 -27.07
CA ILE A 142 46.80 -3.25 -26.89
C ILE A 142 45.95 -3.09 -28.16
N SER A 143 44.65 -2.84 -28.04
CA SER A 143 43.98 -1.82 -28.88
C SER A 143 42.62 -1.39 -28.30
N ILE A 144 42.60 -0.13 -27.87
CA ILE A 144 41.47 0.77 -27.95
C ILE A 144 40.99 0.80 -29.40
N TYR A 145 39.68 0.79 -29.69
CA TYR A 145 39.12 1.61 -30.77
C TYR A 145 37.59 1.74 -30.67
N ASN A 146 37.14 3.00 -30.77
CA ASN A 146 35.78 3.45 -31.04
C ASN A 146 35.38 3.10 -32.49
N GLY A 147 34.09 2.99 -32.78
CA GLY A 147 33.62 2.93 -34.17
C GLY A 147 32.12 3.00 -34.30
N GLU A 148 31.62 4.15 -34.73
CA GLU A 148 30.30 4.32 -35.34
C GLU A 148 30.11 3.40 -36.56
N PRO A 149 28.87 3.12 -36.99
CA PRO A 149 28.61 2.72 -38.36
C PRO A 149 28.12 3.91 -39.20
N GLU A 150 28.97 4.38 -40.11
CA GLU A 150 28.59 5.19 -41.26
C GLU A 150 27.95 4.35 -42.38
N HIS A 151 27.14 5.05 -43.16
CA HIS A 151 26.37 4.64 -44.34
C HIS A 151 27.18 3.94 -45.45
N ILE A 152 26.53 3.00 -46.14
CA ILE A 152 26.80 2.71 -47.54
C ILE A 152 25.47 2.70 -48.31
N GLU A 153 25.38 3.59 -49.30
CA GLU A 153 24.33 3.68 -50.30
C GLU A 153 24.38 2.54 -51.32
N ARG A 154 23.19 2.12 -51.80
CA ARG A 154 23.05 1.57 -53.15
C ARG A 154 21.67 1.94 -53.72
N ASN A 155 21.68 2.66 -54.83
CA ASN A 155 20.52 3.11 -55.61
C ASN A 155 19.86 1.96 -56.40
N ASP A 156 18.53 1.94 -56.50
CA ASP A 156 17.76 2.21 -57.74
C ASP A 156 16.22 1.99 -57.58
N ILE A 157 15.46 2.76 -58.37
CA ILE A 157 14.04 3.24 -58.34
C ILE A 157 13.11 2.36 -59.27
N PRO A 158 11.75 2.47 -59.47
CA PRO A 158 10.71 3.46 -59.06
C PRO A 158 9.32 3.01 -58.52
N ARG A 159 8.67 3.97 -57.82
CA ARG A 159 7.25 4.44 -57.83
C ARG A 159 6.07 3.46 -57.96
N LYS A 160 5.10 3.60 -57.02
CA LYS A 160 3.71 3.99 -57.35
C LYS A 160 2.95 4.57 -56.16
N ASN A 161 2.31 5.72 -56.40
CA ASN A 161 1.34 6.42 -55.55
C ASN A 161 0.05 5.59 -55.38
N THR A 162 -0.59 5.72 -54.21
CA THR A 162 -2.03 6.00 -54.14
C THR A 162 -2.30 6.91 -52.94
N GLN A 163 -3.07 7.95 -53.23
CA GLN A 163 -3.43 9.10 -52.41
C GLN A 163 -4.91 8.99 -52.02
N GLU A 164 -5.32 9.79 -51.03
CA GLU A 164 -6.70 10.13 -50.64
C GLU A 164 -7.44 9.13 -49.74
N ARG A 165 -8.22 9.50 -48.72
CA ARG A 165 -8.68 10.79 -48.12
C ARG A 165 -9.49 10.38 -46.87
N PHE A 166 -9.37 11.07 -45.74
CA PHE A 166 -10.54 11.35 -44.89
C PHE A 166 -10.34 12.68 -44.12
N ILE A 167 -10.94 13.69 -44.73
CA ILE A 167 -11.66 14.86 -44.20
C ILE A 167 -11.28 15.32 -42.78
N LEU A 168 -10.63 16.49 -42.75
CA LEU A 168 -10.53 17.40 -41.62
C LEU A 168 -11.76 18.33 -41.63
N SER A 169 -12.42 18.51 -40.49
CA SER A 169 -13.24 19.70 -40.21
C SER A 169 -12.75 20.37 -38.92
N GLN A 170 -12.29 21.60 -39.10
CA GLN A 170 -12.09 22.71 -38.14
C GLN A 170 -13.28 22.83 -37.16
N ASP A 171 -13.16 23.24 -35.90
CA ASP A 171 -12.39 24.37 -35.35
C ASP A 171 -12.21 24.23 -33.81
N GLY A 172 -11.20 24.92 -33.27
CA GLY A 172 -11.14 25.28 -31.84
C GLY A 172 -9.77 25.10 -31.20
N SER A 173 -8.80 25.94 -31.56
CA SER A 173 -7.48 26.01 -30.94
C SER A 173 -7.54 26.49 -29.48
N TYR A 174 -7.15 25.62 -28.55
CA TYR A 174 -6.56 26.03 -27.27
C TYR A 174 -5.34 25.16 -27.00
N ILE A 175 -4.16 25.76 -27.11
CA ILE A 175 -2.88 25.15 -26.76
C ILE A 175 -2.81 25.14 -25.22
N SER A 176 -3.11 23.99 -24.60
CA SER A 176 -2.69 23.70 -23.22
C SER A 176 -1.26 23.16 -23.27
N THR A 177 -0.31 23.92 -22.74
CA THR A 177 1.07 23.47 -22.58
C THR A 177 1.14 22.43 -21.45
N GLU A 178 1.09 21.15 -21.83
CA GLU A 178 1.61 20.06 -20.98
C GLU A 178 3.13 20.24 -20.84
N TYR A 179 3.65 20.12 -19.62
CA TYR A 179 5.10 20.03 -19.41
C TYR A 179 5.61 18.75 -20.08
N SER A 180 6.21 18.89 -21.26
CA SER A 180 6.85 17.78 -21.95
C SER A 180 8.18 17.44 -21.27
N LEU A 181 8.25 16.26 -20.64
CA LEU A 181 9.49 15.66 -20.19
C LEU A 181 10.22 15.13 -21.44
N ARG A 182 11.14 15.91 -22.02
CA ARG A 182 12.07 15.43 -23.06
C ARG A 182 13.51 15.85 -22.75
N PRO A 183 14.50 14.92 -22.85
CA PRO A 183 15.91 15.30 -22.88
C PRO A 183 16.24 15.97 -24.22
N ARG A 184 16.99 17.07 -24.20
CA ARG A 184 17.45 17.75 -25.42
C ARG A 184 18.66 17.01 -26.00
N ARG A 185 18.55 16.61 -27.27
CA ARG A 185 19.63 16.10 -28.13
C ARG A 185 20.38 17.30 -28.72
N GLU A 186 21.69 17.16 -28.87
CA GLU A 186 22.65 18.20 -29.30
C GLU A 186 22.27 18.91 -30.62
N GLU A 187 22.51 20.22 -30.68
CA GLU A 187 22.19 21.09 -31.83
C GLU A 187 23.34 21.20 -32.82
N ILE A 188 23.03 21.05 -34.12
CA ILE A 188 23.83 21.56 -35.23
C ILE A 188 23.15 22.84 -35.76
N LYS A 189 23.95 23.90 -35.88
CA LYS A 189 23.57 25.24 -36.35
C LYS A 189 23.13 25.25 -37.82
N LEU A 190 22.12 26.07 -38.15
CA LEU A 190 22.11 26.84 -39.39
C LEU A 190 21.36 28.19 -39.20
N LYS A 191 21.99 29.27 -39.67
CA LYS A 191 21.43 30.62 -39.94
C LYS A 191 20.46 30.52 -41.15
N GLU A 192 19.64 31.45 -41.61
CA GLU A 192 19.47 32.93 -41.60
C GLU A 192 18.12 33.12 -42.38
N ILE A 193 17.16 34.00 -42.08
CA ILE A 193 16.97 35.35 -42.64
C ILE A 193 15.54 35.85 -42.30
N ASP A 194 15.51 37.07 -41.77
CA ASP A 194 14.61 38.23 -41.91
C ASP A 194 13.25 38.13 -42.66
N SER A 195 12.18 38.67 -42.06
CA SER A 195 11.53 39.94 -42.50
C SER A 195 10.14 40.21 -41.83
N LYS A 196 10.10 41.35 -41.14
CA LYS A 196 9.03 42.36 -40.90
C LYS A 196 7.56 42.05 -41.25
N GLU A 197 6.65 42.37 -40.32
CA GLU A 197 5.85 43.62 -40.37
C GLU A 197 5.05 43.86 -39.07
N GLU A 198 5.08 45.12 -38.61
CA GLU A 198 4.29 45.67 -37.50
C GLU A 198 2.85 45.98 -37.92
N LYS A 199 1.90 45.97 -36.96
CA LYS A 199 0.93 47.09 -36.83
C LYS A 199 0.38 47.22 -35.42
N VAL A 200 0.46 48.46 -34.95
CA VAL A 200 0.11 49.05 -33.66
C VAL A 200 -1.40 49.26 -33.53
N VAL A 201 -1.99 48.95 -32.36
CA VAL A 201 -3.11 49.74 -31.79
C VAL A 201 -3.00 49.80 -30.26
N THR A 202 -2.95 51.03 -29.78
CA THR A 202 -2.85 51.52 -28.41
C THR A 202 -4.16 51.35 -27.62
N LYS A 203 -4.09 50.98 -26.33
CA LYS A 203 -4.97 51.51 -25.26
C LYS A 203 -4.35 51.29 -23.87
N GLU A 204 -4.30 52.38 -23.12
CA GLU A 204 -3.71 52.60 -21.79
C GLU A 204 -4.57 52.07 -20.61
N PRO A 205 -4.10 52.13 -19.33
CA PRO A 205 -4.20 51.01 -18.39
C PRO A 205 -5.26 51.16 -17.26
N THR A 206 -5.30 50.11 -16.41
CA THR A 206 -5.71 50.05 -14.98
C THR A 206 -7.13 49.58 -14.61
N SER A 207 -7.27 48.34 -14.12
CA SER A 207 -7.39 48.00 -12.68
C SER A 207 -7.81 46.51 -12.49
N PRO A 208 -7.40 45.82 -11.40
CA PRO A 208 -7.42 44.37 -11.32
C PRO A 208 -8.78 43.87 -10.83
N ARG A 209 -9.45 43.03 -11.63
CA ARG A 209 -10.55 42.19 -11.14
C ARG A 209 -10.00 40.83 -10.73
N THR A 210 -10.23 40.52 -9.47
CA THR A 210 -10.09 39.21 -8.83
C THR A 210 -10.76 38.15 -9.68
N PHE A 211 -9.98 37.27 -10.30
CA PHE A 211 -10.49 36.03 -10.89
C PHE A 211 -9.84 34.86 -10.14
N GLU A 212 -10.61 34.29 -9.22
CA GLU A 212 -10.43 32.91 -8.79
C GLU A 212 -10.68 32.01 -10.00
N VAL A 213 -9.62 31.65 -10.72
CA VAL A 213 -9.68 30.55 -11.69
C VAL A 213 -9.29 29.28 -10.95
N THR A 214 -10.28 28.65 -10.32
CA THR A 214 -10.15 27.24 -9.93
C THR A 214 -10.38 26.43 -11.20
N THR A 215 -9.34 26.21 -11.99
CA THR A 215 -9.39 25.20 -13.06
C THR A 215 -9.50 23.84 -12.36
N PRO A 216 -10.58 23.06 -12.53
CA PRO A 216 -10.56 21.69 -12.09
C PRO A 216 -9.56 20.98 -12.99
N GLN A 217 -8.40 20.60 -12.45
CA GLN A 217 -7.54 19.64 -13.14
C GLN A 217 -8.44 18.45 -13.49
N LYS A 218 -8.64 18.17 -14.78
CA LYS A 218 -9.18 16.89 -15.24
C LYS A 218 -8.23 15.84 -14.68
N LYS A 219 -8.57 15.25 -13.55
CA LYS A 219 -7.87 14.07 -13.04
C LYS A 219 -8.18 12.94 -14.01
N ASP A 220 -7.16 12.21 -14.41
CA ASP A 220 -7.32 11.00 -15.20
C ASP A 220 -8.23 10.05 -14.42
N LEU A 221 -9.40 9.75 -15.00
CA LEU A 221 -10.37 8.87 -14.37
C LEU A 221 -9.89 7.43 -14.48
N GLU A 222 -9.55 6.82 -13.36
CA GLU A 222 -9.20 5.40 -13.29
C GLU A 222 -10.44 4.51 -13.54
N PHE A 223 -10.25 3.20 -13.71
CA PHE A 223 -11.33 2.21 -13.85
C PHE A 223 -12.26 2.42 -15.07
N GLY A 224 -11.74 2.98 -16.17
CA GLY A 224 -12.54 3.24 -17.37
C GLY A 224 -13.57 4.37 -17.21
N GLY A 225 -13.36 5.24 -16.22
CA GLY A 225 -14.23 6.37 -15.94
C GLY A 225 -15.62 5.98 -15.45
N VAL A 226 -16.60 6.87 -15.65
CA VAL A 226 -17.96 6.70 -15.12
C VAL A 226 -18.67 5.44 -15.65
N PRO A 227 -18.60 5.10 -16.95
CA PRO A 227 -19.24 3.89 -17.45
C PRO A 227 -18.62 2.62 -16.88
N GLY A 228 -17.28 2.56 -16.81
CA GLY A 228 -16.56 1.41 -16.24
C GLY A 228 -16.87 1.22 -14.77
N VAL A 229 -16.83 2.29 -13.97
CA VAL A 229 -17.21 2.27 -12.56
C VAL A 229 -18.65 1.81 -12.34
N THR A 230 -19.59 2.29 -13.16
CA THR A 230 -21.00 1.87 -13.05
C THR A 230 -21.17 0.39 -13.36
N LEU A 231 -20.49 -0.10 -14.40
CA LEU A 231 -20.49 -1.51 -14.76
C LEU A 231 -19.90 -2.37 -13.65
N ILE A 232 -18.81 -1.94 -13.01
CA ILE A 232 -18.18 -2.66 -11.89
C ILE A 232 -19.12 -2.70 -10.67
N MET A 233 -19.77 -1.59 -10.33
CA MET A 233 -20.68 -1.52 -9.18
C MET A 233 -21.87 -2.47 -9.29
N LEU A 234 -22.45 -2.59 -10.48
CA LEU A 234 -23.59 -3.48 -10.72
C LEU A 234 -23.14 -4.91 -11.03
N GLY A 235 -22.02 -5.06 -11.75
CA GLY A 235 -21.51 -6.34 -12.24
C GLY A 235 -20.85 -7.18 -11.15
N LEU A 236 -20.06 -6.59 -10.24
CA LEU A 236 -19.35 -7.35 -9.21
C LEU A 236 -20.28 -8.12 -8.26
N PRO A 237 -21.36 -7.52 -7.70
CA PRO A 237 -22.31 -8.25 -6.87
C PRO A 237 -22.96 -9.41 -7.64
N VAL A 238 -23.43 -9.16 -8.86
CA VAL A 238 -24.07 -10.20 -9.69
C VAL A 238 -23.10 -11.33 -9.95
N PHE A 239 -21.86 -11.01 -10.31
CA PHE A 239 -20.81 -11.98 -10.60
C PHE A 239 -20.44 -12.82 -9.37
N LEU A 240 -20.35 -12.21 -8.17
CA LEU A 240 -20.18 -12.92 -6.90
C LEU A 240 -21.26 -14.00 -6.72
N PHE A 241 -22.54 -13.63 -6.85
CA PHE A 241 -23.64 -14.58 -6.68
C PHE A 241 -23.62 -15.68 -7.74
N LEU A 242 -23.33 -15.34 -8.99
CA LEU A 242 -23.21 -16.34 -10.06
C LEU A 242 -22.11 -17.37 -9.75
N LEU A 243 -20.94 -16.93 -9.28
CA LEU A 243 -19.86 -17.84 -8.89
C LEU A 243 -20.26 -18.75 -7.72
N LEU A 244 -20.87 -18.19 -6.68
CA LEU A 244 -21.31 -18.97 -5.52
C LEU A 244 -22.41 -19.98 -5.88
N LEU A 245 -23.36 -19.58 -6.73
CA LEU A 245 -24.41 -20.47 -7.23
C LEU A 245 -23.85 -21.59 -8.11
N MET A 246 -22.88 -21.27 -8.97
CA MET A 246 -22.19 -22.28 -9.79
C MET A 246 -21.45 -23.30 -8.93
N CYS A 247 -20.76 -22.85 -7.88
CA CYS A 247 -20.02 -23.73 -6.98
C CYS A 247 -20.94 -24.65 -6.13
N LYS A 248 -22.18 -24.22 -5.86
CA LYS A 248 -23.17 -25.01 -5.12
C LYS A 248 -23.74 -26.17 -5.95
N GLN A 249 -23.62 -26.14 -7.27
CA GLN A 249 -24.10 -27.23 -8.12
C GLN A 249 -23.29 -28.51 -7.91
N LYS A 250 -23.91 -29.67 -8.18
CA LYS A 250 -23.24 -30.98 -8.14
C LYS A 250 -22.16 -31.13 -9.22
N ASP A 251 -22.24 -30.34 -10.28
CA ASP A 251 -21.27 -30.30 -11.38
C ASP A 251 -20.99 -28.83 -11.72
N PRO A 252 -19.93 -28.23 -11.14
CA PRO A 252 -19.59 -26.82 -11.29
C PRO A 252 -18.84 -26.55 -12.60
N SER A 253 -19.26 -27.17 -13.69
CA SER A 253 -18.73 -26.93 -15.03
C SER A 253 -19.23 -25.59 -15.58
N LEU A 254 -18.33 -24.85 -16.24
CA LEU A 254 -18.68 -23.60 -16.93
C LEU A 254 -19.70 -23.81 -18.07
N LEU A 255 -19.87 -25.05 -18.55
CA LEU A 255 -20.85 -25.39 -19.58
C LEU A 255 -22.30 -25.29 -19.10
N LYS A 256 -22.55 -25.31 -17.79
CA LYS A 256 -23.89 -25.20 -17.18
C LYS A 256 -24.24 -23.76 -16.79
N PHE A 257 -23.58 -22.79 -17.40
CA PHE A 257 -23.90 -21.39 -17.24
C PHE A 257 -25.12 -21.00 -18.10
N PRO A 258 -26.10 -20.22 -17.58
CA PRO A 258 -26.19 -19.67 -16.23
C PRO A 258 -26.77 -20.66 -15.19
N PRO A 259 -26.39 -20.55 -13.91
CA PRO A 259 -26.97 -21.36 -12.85
C PRO A 259 -28.47 -21.07 -12.66
N PRO A 260 -29.26 -22.03 -12.16
CA PRO A 260 -30.66 -21.77 -11.80
C PRO A 260 -30.68 -20.72 -10.69
N LEU A 261 -31.40 -19.63 -10.94
CA LEU A 261 -31.53 -18.54 -9.98
C LEU A 261 -32.50 -18.96 -8.86
N PRO A 262 -32.11 -18.84 -7.59
CA PRO A 262 -33.02 -19.08 -6.48
C PRO A 262 -34.09 -17.97 -6.43
N ASN A 263 -35.24 -18.27 -5.80
CA ASN A 263 -36.25 -17.26 -5.59
C ASN A 263 -35.69 -16.15 -4.67
N LEU A 264 -36.08 -14.89 -4.93
CA LEU A 264 -35.63 -13.74 -4.15
C LEU A 264 -36.00 -13.86 -2.65
N TYR A 265 -37.13 -14.50 -2.35
CA TYR A 265 -37.56 -14.76 -0.97
C TYR A 265 -36.64 -15.74 -0.23
N ASP A 266 -36.02 -16.69 -0.95
CA ASP A 266 -35.10 -17.67 -0.35
C ASP A 266 -33.71 -17.06 -0.08
N LEU A 267 -33.39 -15.94 -0.73
CA LEU A 267 -32.14 -15.23 -0.57
C LEU A 267 -32.12 -14.28 0.64
N TRP A 268 -33.28 -13.89 1.16
CA TRP A 268 -33.37 -12.94 2.27
C TRP A 268 -33.89 -13.59 3.54
N GLU A 269 -33.07 -13.54 4.60
CA GLU A 269 -33.48 -13.95 5.94
C GLU A 269 -33.08 -12.90 6.98
N THR A 270 -34.08 -12.34 7.67
CA THR A 270 -33.89 -11.27 8.66
C THR A 270 -32.97 -11.69 9.81
N ARG A 271 -33.02 -12.97 10.22
CA ARG A 271 -32.16 -13.52 11.29
C ARG A 271 -30.68 -13.49 10.90
N VAL A 272 -30.38 -13.88 9.66
CA VAL A 272 -29.02 -13.87 9.10
C VAL A 272 -28.47 -12.45 9.01
N CYS A 273 -29.30 -11.50 8.57
CA CYS A 273 -28.95 -10.08 8.58
C CYS A 273 -28.62 -9.59 10.01
N GLY A 274 -29.41 -9.98 11.00
CA GLY A 274 -29.15 -9.68 12.42
C GLY A 274 -27.82 -10.26 12.92
N ILE A 275 -27.49 -11.51 12.56
CA ILE A 275 -26.22 -12.16 12.93
C ILE A 275 -25.03 -11.46 12.26
N TYR A 276 -25.15 -11.08 10.99
CA TYR A 276 -24.09 -10.35 10.28
C TYR A 276 -23.85 -8.97 10.91
N LEU A 277 -24.91 -8.23 11.26
CA LEU A 277 -24.77 -6.95 11.95
C LEU A 277 -24.13 -7.14 13.33
N LEU A 278 -24.56 -8.15 14.09
CA LEU A 278 -23.94 -8.51 15.36
C LEU A 278 -22.44 -8.79 15.19
N TRP A 279 -22.04 -9.56 14.18
CA TRP A 279 -20.65 -9.80 13.84
C TRP A 279 -19.87 -8.51 13.62
N PHE A 280 -20.40 -7.61 12.77
CA PHE A 280 -19.75 -6.33 12.48
C PHE A 280 -19.56 -5.48 13.74
N PHE A 281 -20.60 -5.37 14.58
CA PHE A 281 -20.54 -4.59 15.82
C PHE A 281 -19.67 -5.22 16.91
N VAL A 282 -19.61 -6.56 17.00
CA VAL A 282 -18.70 -7.26 17.92
C VAL A 282 -17.25 -7.01 17.50
N GLN A 283 -16.93 -7.09 16.21
CA GLN A 283 -15.60 -6.75 15.71
C GLN A 283 -15.27 -5.27 15.97
N ALA A 284 -16.24 -4.36 15.79
CA ALA A 284 -16.08 -2.95 16.13
C ALA A 284 -15.80 -2.77 17.63
N LEU A 285 -16.52 -3.44 18.51
CA LEU A 285 -16.29 -3.41 19.96
C LEU A 285 -14.86 -3.87 20.31
N PHE A 286 -14.40 -4.97 19.73
CA PHE A 286 -13.04 -5.48 19.96
C PHE A 286 -11.97 -4.51 19.48
N SER A 287 -12.20 -3.83 18.35
CA SER A 287 -11.30 -2.81 17.84
C SER A 287 -11.25 -1.54 18.69
N LEU A 288 -12.32 -1.23 19.44
CA LEU A 288 -12.39 -0.07 20.33
C LEU A 288 -11.71 -0.32 21.68
N LEU A 289 -11.44 -1.58 22.05
CA LEU A 289 -10.76 -1.92 23.29
C LEU A 289 -9.42 -1.18 23.40
N PRO A 290 -9.09 -0.61 24.58
CA PRO A 290 -7.87 0.17 24.80
C PRO A 290 -6.62 -0.72 24.97
N ILE A 291 -6.45 -1.69 24.08
CA ILE A 291 -5.38 -2.68 24.09
C ILE A 291 -4.54 -2.47 22.83
N GLY A 292 -3.22 -2.63 22.94
CA GLY A 292 -2.30 -2.58 21.80
C GLY A 292 -1.55 -1.26 21.64
N LYS A 293 -0.51 -1.32 20.79
CA LYS A 293 0.40 -0.19 20.54
C LYS A 293 -0.29 0.87 19.68
N VAL A 294 -0.03 2.13 19.96
CA VAL A 294 -0.44 3.23 19.06
C VAL A 294 0.70 3.53 18.09
N ALA A 295 0.40 3.47 16.79
CA ALA A 295 1.32 3.80 15.71
C ALA A 295 0.84 5.05 14.95
N GLU A 296 1.79 5.76 14.34
CA GLU A 296 1.50 6.89 13.47
C GLU A 296 1.39 6.42 12.02
N GLY A 297 0.34 6.85 11.33
CA GLY A 297 0.21 6.66 9.89
C GLY A 297 1.14 7.58 9.09
N THR A 298 1.02 7.49 7.77
CA THR A 298 1.76 8.37 6.85
C THR A 298 1.31 9.83 6.99
N PRO A 299 2.21 10.81 6.71
CA PRO A 299 1.83 12.21 6.70
C PRO A 299 0.77 12.48 5.62
N LEU A 300 -0.32 13.14 6.00
CA LEU A 300 -1.33 13.66 5.08
C LEU A 300 -0.77 14.86 4.31
N VAL A 301 -1.55 15.38 3.36
CA VAL A 301 -1.21 16.59 2.58
C VAL A 301 -0.90 17.78 3.49
N ASP A 302 -1.61 17.91 4.61
CA ASP A 302 -1.40 18.95 5.62
C ASP A 302 -0.16 18.73 6.51
N GLY A 303 0.55 17.60 6.35
CA GLY A 303 1.62 17.17 7.23
C GLY A 303 1.17 16.59 8.57
N ARG A 304 -0.14 16.58 8.86
CA ARG A 304 -0.72 15.90 10.03
C ARG A 304 -0.51 14.39 9.92
N ARG A 305 -0.28 13.72 11.05
CA ARG A 305 -0.19 12.26 11.14
C ARG A 305 -1.32 11.71 11.99
N LEU A 306 -2.09 10.81 11.40
CA LEU A 306 -3.18 10.14 12.08
C LEU A 306 -2.62 9.04 13.00
N LYS A 307 -3.21 8.91 14.19
CA LYS A 307 -2.86 7.86 15.15
C LYS A 307 -3.81 6.67 14.95
N TYR A 308 -3.23 5.48 14.98
CA TYR A 308 -3.92 4.19 14.83
C TYR A 308 -3.55 3.28 16.00
N ARG A 309 -4.55 2.61 16.58
CA ARG A 309 -4.33 1.61 17.62
C ARG A 309 -4.24 0.24 16.97
N LEU A 310 -3.08 -0.41 17.10
CA LEU A 310 -2.79 -1.72 16.53
C LEU A 310 -3.26 -2.80 17.52
N ASN A 311 -4.45 -3.34 17.27
CA ASN A 311 -5.05 -4.37 18.10
C ASN A 311 -5.63 -5.56 17.31
N GLY A 312 -5.22 -5.72 16.05
CA GLY A 312 -5.78 -6.75 15.17
C GLY A 312 -5.54 -8.16 15.68
N PHE A 313 -4.32 -8.45 16.11
CA PHE A 313 -3.99 -9.77 16.65
C PHE A 313 -4.76 -10.10 17.94
N TYR A 314 -4.96 -9.11 18.83
CA TYR A 314 -5.75 -9.31 20.06
C TYR A 314 -7.24 -9.52 19.75
N ALA A 315 -7.80 -8.74 18.81
CA ALA A 315 -9.18 -8.92 18.35
C ALA A 315 -9.39 -10.31 17.72
N PHE A 316 -8.40 -10.81 16.99
CA PHE A 316 -8.40 -12.17 16.46
C PHE A 316 -8.41 -13.23 17.56
N ILE A 317 -7.51 -13.15 18.54
CA ILE A 317 -7.49 -14.10 19.69
C ILE A 317 -8.83 -14.09 20.43
N LEU A 318 -9.39 -12.91 20.69
CA LEU A 318 -10.67 -12.78 21.38
C LEU A 318 -11.81 -13.38 20.56
N THR A 319 -11.80 -13.16 19.24
CA THR A 319 -12.77 -13.78 18.33
C THR A 319 -12.63 -15.30 18.30
N SER A 320 -11.40 -15.84 18.23
CA SER A 320 -11.14 -17.28 18.29
C SER A 320 -11.60 -17.87 19.62
N ALA A 321 -11.43 -17.17 20.75
CA ALA A 321 -11.92 -17.60 22.05
C ALA A 321 -13.46 -17.63 22.11
N VAL A 322 -14.14 -16.61 21.56
CA VAL A 322 -15.61 -16.58 21.47
C VAL A 322 -16.13 -17.72 20.60
N ILE A 323 -15.49 -18.01 19.48
CA ILE A 323 -15.90 -19.12 18.60
C ILE A 323 -15.60 -20.47 19.25
N GLY A 324 -14.43 -20.63 19.89
CA GLY A 324 -14.08 -21.85 20.60
C GLY A 324 -15.01 -22.17 21.77
N THR A 325 -15.42 -21.15 22.54
CA THR A 325 -16.43 -21.30 23.60
C THR A 325 -17.82 -21.60 23.03
N SER A 326 -18.19 -20.96 21.92
CA SER A 326 -19.45 -21.27 21.22
C SER A 326 -19.50 -22.72 20.74
N LEU A 327 -18.38 -23.24 20.22
CA LEU A 327 -18.24 -24.65 19.83
C LEU A 327 -18.32 -25.59 21.03
N PHE A 328 -17.70 -25.23 22.16
CA PHE A 328 -17.79 -26.01 23.40
C PHE A 328 -19.22 -26.10 23.94
N TRP A 329 -20.02 -25.03 23.80
CA TRP A 329 -21.44 -25.02 24.16
C TRP A 329 -22.36 -25.65 23.10
N GLY A 330 -21.80 -26.22 22.02
CA GLY A 330 -22.58 -26.93 21.01
C GLY A 330 -23.34 -26.02 20.04
N VAL A 331 -22.93 -24.76 19.87
CA VAL A 331 -23.53 -23.87 18.87
C VAL A 331 -23.27 -24.42 17.47
N GLU A 332 -24.34 -24.66 16.69
CA GLU A 332 -24.23 -25.20 15.33
C GLU A 332 -23.71 -24.17 14.33
N LEU A 333 -22.38 -24.10 14.17
CA LEU A 333 -21.73 -23.28 13.14
C LEU A 333 -22.11 -23.68 11.71
N TYR A 334 -22.64 -24.89 11.51
CA TYR A 334 -23.16 -25.37 10.23
C TYR A 334 -24.27 -24.46 9.66
N TYR A 335 -25.00 -23.73 10.51
CA TYR A 335 -25.98 -22.74 10.07
C TYR A 335 -25.38 -21.71 9.10
N VAL A 336 -24.13 -21.28 9.31
CA VAL A 336 -23.46 -20.30 8.45
C VAL A 336 -23.23 -20.85 7.03
N TYR A 337 -22.95 -22.15 6.89
CA TYR A 337 -22.81 -22.80 5.58
C TYR A 337 -24.15 -22.88 4.83
N ASN A 338 -25.22 -23.28 5.51
CA ASN A 338 -26.55 -23.40 4.88
C ASN A 338 -27.05 -22.06 4.34
N HIS A 339 -26.80 -20.99 5.09
CA HIS A 339 -27.26 -19.63 4.78
C HIS A 339 -26.15 -18.77 4.12
N PHE A 340 -25.11 -19.38 3.55
CA PHE A 340 -23.94 -18.67 3.02
C PHE A 340 -24.27 -17.60 1.97
N LEU A 341 -25.20 -17.89 1.06
CA LEU A 341 -25.70 -16.93 0.06
C LEU A 341 -26.43 -15.75 0.70
N GLN A 342 -27.20 -16.02 1.76
CA GLN A 342 -27.95 -14.98 2.47
C GLN A 342 -27.00 -14.08 3.28
N PHE A 343 -25.93 -14.63 3.85
CA PHE A 343 -24.85 -13.84 4.44
C PHE A 343 -24.15 -12.95 3.41
N ALA A 344 -23.88 -13.46 2.20
CA ALA A 344 -23.31 -12.66 1.12
C ALA A 344 -24.24 -11.51 0.68
N LEU A 345 -25.55 -11.74 0.64
CA LEU A 345 -26.55 -10.70 0.35
C LEU A 345 -26.65 -9.66 1.47
N ALA A 346 -26.72 -10.10 2.73
CA ALA A 346 -26.73 -9.20 3.88
C ALA A 346 -25.48 -8.30 3.90
N ALA A 347 -24.30 -8.88 3.63
CA ALA A 347 -23.05 -8.14 3.54
C ALA A 347 -23.05 -7.15 2.36
N THR A 348 -23.60 -7.53 1.19
CA THR A 348 -23.73 -6.65 0.02
C THR A 348 -24.65 -5.46 0.30
N ILE A 349 -25.82 -5.69 0.90
CA ILE A 349 -26.74 -4.61 1.26
C ILE A 349 -26.09 -3.70 2.29
N PHE A 350 -25.42 -4.27 3.30
CA PHE A 350 -24.71 -3.48 4.30
C PHE A 350 -23.57 -2.65 3.69
N SER A 351 -22.77 -3.19 2.76
CA SER A 351 -21.72 -2.42 2.08
C SER A 351 -22.27 -1.28 1.24
N VAL A 352 -23.42 -1.47 0.57
CA VAL A 352 -24.12 -0.40 -0.16
C VAL A 352 -24.59 0.68 0.80
N ILE A 353 -25.25 0.32 1.91
CA ILE A 353 -25.72 1.27 2.93
C ILE A 353 -24.55 2.04 3.54
N LEU A 354 -23.46 1.34 3.89
CA LEU A 354 -22.25 1.95 4.41
C LEU A 354 -21.67 2.96 3.40
N SER A 355 -21.63 2.61 2.11
CA SER A 355 -21.16 3.50 1.05
C SER A 355 -22.03 4.75 0.89
N ILE A 356 -23.35 4.61 0.98
CA ILE A 356 -24.29 5.75 0.99
C ILE A 356 -24.02 6.66 2.19
N TYR A 357 -23.83 6.07 3.38
CA TYR A 357 -23.48 6.82 4.58
C TYR A 357 -22.16 7.59 4.41
N LEU A 358 -21.12 6.95 3.88
CA LEU A 358 -19.81 7.56 3.64
C LEU A 358 -19.89 8.71 2.63
N TYR A 359 -20.65 8.51 1.54
CA TYR A 359 -20.86 9.55 0.55
C TYR A 359 -21.64 10.75 1.12
N ALA A 360 -22.73 10.52 1.85
CA ALA A 360 -23.51 11.59 2.49
C ALA A 360 -22.69 12.33 3.55
N ARG A 361 -21.88 11.61 4.33
CA ARG A 361 -20.98 12.18 5.33
C ARG A 361 -19.90 13.05 4.71
N SER A 362 -19.37 12.66 3.55
CA SER A 362 -18.29 13.38 2.87
C SER A 362 -18.62 14.83 2.50
N TRP A 363 -19.91 15.21 2.43
CA TRP A 363 -20.33 16.59 2.22
C TRP A 363 -20.02 17.52 3.40
N LYS A 364 -19.88 16.96 4.60
CA LYS A 364 -19.49 17.70 5.80
C LYS A 364 -17.97 17.70 6.02
N ALA A 365 -17.21 16.96 5.22
CA ALA A 365 -15.76 16.82 5.39
C ALA A 365 -15.01 18.05 4.84
N PRO A 366 -13.95 18.51 5.54
CA PRO A 366 -13.10 19.60 5.06
C PRO A 366 -12.34 19.19 3.80
N LYS A 367 -11.97 20.19 2.96
CA LYS A 367 -11.27 19.95 1.69
C LYS A 367 -9.94 19.22 1.85
N ASP A 368 -9.28 19.38 2.99
CA ASP A 368 -7.97 18.80 3.29
C ASP A 368 -8.02 17.29 3.59
N GLU A 369 -9.21 16.76 3.89
CA GLU A 369 -9.45 15.33 4.17
C GLU A 369 -10.03 14.58 2.96
N LEU A 370 -10.16 15.28 1.82
CA LEU A 370 -10.62 14.69 0.57
C LEU A 370 -9.54 13.79 -0.04
N SER A 371 -10.00 12.70 -0.66
CA SER A 371 -9.12 11.77 -1.36
C SER A 371 -8.45 12.43 -2.59
N PRO A 372 -7.13 12.22 -2.80
CA PRO A 372 -6.47 12.58 -4.05
C PRO A 372 -7.11 11.93 -5.29
N ALA A 373 -7.77 10.79 -5.14
CA ALA A 373 -8.43 10.06 -6.21
C ALA A 373 -9.83 10.61 -6.55
N SER A 374 -10.45 11.44 -5.71
CA SER A 374 -11.78 12.01 -6.00
C SER A 374 -11.73 12.96 -7.20
N ALA A 375 -12.66 12.79 -8.14
CA ALA A 375 -12.69 13.48 -9.44
C ALA A 375 -13.86 14.48 -9.59
N GLY A 376 -14.75 14.57 -8.59
CA GLY A 376 -15.85 15.54 -8.58
C GLY A 376 -17.12 15.11 -9.32
N ASN A 377 -17.15 13.89 -9.87
CA ASN A 377 -18.36 13.26 -10.40
C ASN A 377 -19.02 12.40 -9.32
N ALA A 378 -20.32 12.56 -9.09
CA ALA A 378 -21.05 11.86 -8.03
C ALA A 378 -20.94 10.33 -8.11
N VAL A 379 -21.04 9.74 -9.30
CA VAL A 379 -20.99 8.28 -9.48
C VAL A 379 -19.58 7.74 -9.22
N TYR A 380 -18.57 8.45 -9.71
CA TYR A 380 -17.17 8.09 -9.52
C TYR A 380 -16.73 8.27 -8.06
N ASP A 381 -17.11 9.39 -7.44
CA ASP A 381 -16.80 9.70 -6.04
C ASP A 381 -17.53 8.77 -5.06
N PHE A 382 -18.72 8.25 -5.42
CA PHE A 382 -19.40 7.20 -4.66
C PHE A 382 -18.62 5.88 -4.68
N PHE A 383 -18.07 5.51 -5.84
CA PHE A 383 -17.29 4.28 -6.01
C PHE A 383 -15.93 4.34 -5.32
N VAL A 384 -15.12 5.35 -5.65
CA VAL A 384 -13.76 5.51 -5.13
C VAL A 384 -13.78 6.00 -3.68
N GLY A 385 -14.77 6.79 -3.30
CA GLY A 385 -14.84 7.44 -2.00
C GLY A 385 -14.24 8.84 -2.03
N ARG A 386 -15.00 9.79 -1.51
CA ARG A 386 -14.63 11.21 -1.48
C ARG A 386 -13.75 11.57 -0.27
N GLU A 387 -14.00 10.98 0.89
CA GLU A 387 -13.22 11.15 2.12
C GLU A 387 -12.06 10.13 2.14
N LEU A 388 -10.83 10.56 2.47
CA LEU A 388 -9.66 9.68 2.45
C LEU A 388 -9.70 8.64 3.58
N ASN A 389 -9.96 9.10 4.81
CA ASN A 389 -9.95 8.28 6.03
C ASN A 389 -11.13 8.69 6.94
N PRO A 390 -12.35 8.20 6.67
CA PRO A 390 -13.53 8.55 7.45
C PRO A 390 -13.45 8.03 8.88
N ARG A 391 -13.58 8.96 9.85
CA ARG A 391 -13.42 8.69 11.29
C ARG A 391 -14.62 9.04 12.16
N ILE A 392 -15.00 8.14 13.06
CA ILE A 392 -15.95 8.43 14.15
C ILE A 392 -15.12 8.57 15.43
N GLY A 393 -14.78 9.80 15.80
CA GLY A 393 -13.82 10.06 16.87
C GLY A 393 -12.43 9.50 16.54
N ALA A 394 -11.95 8.54 17.33
CA ALA A 394 -10.67 7.86 17.09
C ALA A 394 -10.77 6.63 16.15
N PHE A 395 -11.99 6.22 15.80
CA PHE A 395 -12.26 5.01 15.02
C PHE A 395 -12.21 5.30 13.52
N ASP A 396 -11.27 4.69 12.82
CA ASP A 396 -11.09 4.83 11.37
C ASP A 396 -11.80 3.69 10.65
N LEU A 397 -12.86 4.02 9.90
CA LEU A 397 -13.76 3.01 9.31
C LEU A 397 -13.07 2.19 8.22
N LYS A 398 -12.19 2.85 7.45
CA LYS A 398 -11.46 2.23 6.35
C LYS A 398 -10.49 1.19 6.87
N TYR A 399 -9.62 1.61 7.78
CA TYR A 399 -8.67 0.73 8.45
C TYR A 399 -9.36 -0.41 9.21
N PHE A 400 -10.52 -0.13 9.82
CA PHE A 400 -11.31 -1.16 10.49
C PHE A 400 -11.83 -2.22 9.50
N CYS A 401 -12.50 -1.81 8.42
CA CYS A 401 -13.12 -2.73 7.47
C CYS A 401 -12.08 -3.62 6.77
N GLU A 402 -10.95 -3.04 6.36
CA GLU A 402 -9.86 -3.72 5.66
C GLU A 402 -9.31 -4.93 6.44
N LEU A 403 -9.17 -4.80 7.77
CA LEU A 403 -8.51 -5.81 8.60
C LEU A 403 -9.43 -6.66 9.46
N ARG A 404 -10.52 -6.10 10.01
CA ARG A 404 -11.29 -6.75 11.08
C ARG A 404 -12.42 -7.62 10.54
N PRO A 405 -13.60 -7.08 10.18
CA PRO A 405 -14.74 -7.89 9.77
C PRO A 405 -14.46 -8.69 8.51
N GLY A 406 -13.60 -8.19 7.61
CA GLY A 406 -13.18 -8.87 6.38
C GLY A 406 -12.25 -10.06 6.63
N LEU A 407 -10.98 -9.81 6.98
CA LEU A 407 -9.97 -10.87 7.12
C LEU A 407 -10.25 -11.84 8.27
N ILE A 408 -10.71 -11.36 9.43
CA ILE A 408 -11.08 -12.27 10.54
C ILE A 408 -12.30 -13.08 10.10
N GLY A 409 -13.27 -12.45 9.43
CA GLY A 409 -14.48 -13.12 8.92
C GLY A 409 -14.14 -14.23 7.94
N TRP A 410 -13.16 -14.01 7.06
CA TRP A 410 -12.65 -15.03 6.14
C TRP A 410 -12.15 -16.28 6.87
N VAL A 411 -11.36 -16.13 7.95
CA VAL A 411 -10.89 -17.28 8.76
C VAL A 411 -12.06 -18.03 9.41
N VAL A 412 -13.04 -17.29 9.93
CA VAL A 412 -14.24 -17.89 10.55
C VAL A 412 -15.05 -18.68 9.53
N ILE A 413 -15.27 -18.11 8.34
CA ILE A 413 -15.96 -18.79 7.24
C ILE A 413 -15.22 -20.07 6.86
N ASN A 414 -13.90 -20.03 6.72
CA ASN A 414 -13.11 -21.22 6.42
C ASN A 414 -13.26 -22.32 7.47
N LEU A 415 -13.23 -21.96 8.77
CA LEU A 415 -13.49 -22.90 9.85
C LEU A 415 -14.89 -23.52 9.75
N VAL A 416 -15.90 -22.71 9.44
CA VAL A 416 -17.26 -23.19 9.17
C VAL A 416 -17.26 -24.19 8.00
N MET A 417 -16.57 -23.88 6.90
CA MET A 417 -16.49 -24.77 5.73
C MET A 417 -15.82 -26.10 6.08
N LEU A 418 -14.77 -26.07 6.89
CA LEU A 418 -14.09 -27.27 7.39
C LEU A 418 -15.04 -28.16 8.20
N LEU A 419 -15.82 -27.58 9.12
CA LEU A 419 -16.82 -28.31 9.90
C LEU A 419 -18.00 -28.79 9.02
N ALA A 420 -18.38 -28.01 8.03
CA ALA A 420 -19.43 -28.36 7.09
C ALA A 420 -19.03 -29.56 6.20
N GLU A 421 -17.79 -29.62 5.73
CA GLU A 421 -17.28 -30.78 4.99
C GLU A 421 -17.39 -32.06 5.83
N MET A 422 -16.97 -32.02 7.10
CA MET A 422 -17.06 -33.17 7.99
C MET A 422 -18.51 -33.67 8.14
N LYS A 423 -19.46 -32.73 8.32
CA LYS A 423 -20.90 -33.06 8.51
C LYS A 423 -21.55 -33.55 7.21
N VAL A 424 -21.28 -32.90 6.07
CA VAL A 424 -21.90 -33.23 4.77
C VAL A 424 -21.36 -34.56 4.22
N GLN A 425 -20.05 -34.81 4.39
CA GLN A 425 -19.39 -36.02 3.89
C GLN A 425 -19.37 -37.16 4.93
N ASN A 426 -19.97 -36.98 6.10
CA ASN A 426 -19.97 -37.93 7.22
C ASN A 426 -18.56 -38.43 7.59
N ARG A 427 -17.59 -37.51 7.66
CA ARG A 427 -16.19 -37.82 7.97
C ARG A 427 -15.85 -37.48 9.42
N ALA A 428 -15.11 -38.36 10.09
CA ALA A 428 -14.61 -38.13 11.45
C ALA A 428 -13.50 -37.05 11.50
N ALA A 429 -12.79 -36.83 10.38
CA ALA A 429 -11.77 -35.81 10.24
C ALA A 429 -11.92 -35.08 8.88
N PRO A 430 -11.52 -33.80 8.77
CA PRO A 430 -11.54 -33.08 7.50
C PRO A 430 -10.60 -33.70 6.47
N SER A 431 -10.82 -33.43 5.18
CA SER A 431 -9.89 -33.89 4.14
C SER A 431 -8.54 -33.18 4.24
N LEU A 432 -7.48 -33.85 3.76
CA LEU A 432 -6.17 -33.23 3.68
C LEU A 432 -6.20 -31.94 2.84
N ALA A 433 -6.97 -31.93 1.74
CA ALA A 433 -7.15 -30.73 0.92
C ALA A 433 -7.75 -29.56 1.71
N MET A 434 -8.80 -29.82 2.49
CA MET A 434 -9.45 -28.79 3.31
C MET A 434 -8.51 -28.26 4.39
N ILE A 435 -7.74 -29.14 5.05
CA ILE A 435 -6.75 -28.75 6.06
C ILE A 435 -5.67 -27.85 5.45
N LEU A 436 -5.17 -28.19 4.25
CA LEU A 436 -4.16 -27.38 3.57
C LEU A 436 -4.69 -25.99 3.25
N VAL A 437 -5.87 -25.88 2.62
CA VAL A 437 -6.49 -24.59 2.27
C VAL A 437 -6.70 -23.74 3.53
N ASN A 438 -7.34 -24.30 4.56
CA ASN A 438 -7.59 -23.61 5.82
C ASN A 438 -6.29 -23.13 6.47
N SER A 439 -5.28 -24.01 6.56
CA SER A 439 -4.01 -23.69 7.19
C SER A 439 -3.25 -22.60 6.43
N PHE A 440 -3.23 -22.67 5.10
CA PHE A 440 -2.51 -21.70 4.28
C PHE A 440 -3.14 -20.30 4.30
N GLN A 441 -4.48 -20.24 4.34
CA GLN A 441 -5.23 -18.99 4.42
C GLN A 441 -5.19 -18.42 5.84
N LEU A 442 -5.28 -19.26 6.88
CA LEU A 442 -5.08 -18.87 8.27
C LEU A 442 -3.71 -18.24 8.50
N LEU A 443 -2.63 -18.88 8.03
CA LEU A 443 -1.27 -18.34 8.15
C LEU A 443 -1.14 -16.97 7.48
N TYR A 444 -1.78 -16.78 6.33
CA TYR A 444 -1.77 -15.49 5.62
C TYR A 444 -2.47 -14.38 6.42
N VAL A 445 -3.66 -14.66 6.97
CA VAL A 445 -4.39 -13.68 7.78
C VAL A 445 -3.67 -13.36 9.08
N VAL A 446 -3.16 -14.38 9.78
CA VAL A 446 -2.38 -14.19 11.01
C VAL A 446 -1.14 -13.33 10.74
N ASP A 447 -0.45 -13.58 9.63
CA ASP A 447 0.72 -12.81 9.22
C ASP A 447 0.38 -11.35 8.88
N ALA A 448 -0.77 -11.09 8.27
CA ALA A 448 -1.29 -9.73 8.05
C ALA A 448 -1.62 -9.01 9.36
N LEU A 449 -2.28 -9.68 10.31
CA LEU A 449 -2.64 -9.13 11.61
C LEU A 449 -1.44 -8.93 12.54
N TRP A 450 -0.42 -9.78 12.43
CA TRP A 450 0.84 -9.62 13.17
C TRP A 450 1.65 -8.43 12.66
N ASN A 451 1.62 -8.19 11.35
CA ASN A 451 2.34 -7.11 10.68
C ASN A 451 1.42 -5.93 10.32
N GLU A 452 0.45 -5.68 11.18
CA GLU A 452 -0.61 -4.68 10.99
C GLU A 452 -0.08 -3.26 10.70
N GLU A 453 1.07 -2.88 11.28
CA GLU A 453 1.71 -1.58 11.03
C GLU A 453 2.06 -1.37 9.53
N ALA A 454 2.34 -2.45 8.79
CA ALA A 454 2.68 -2.36 7.37
C ALA A 454 1.50 -1.91 6.50
N VAL A 455 0.27 -2.26 6.91
CA VAL A 455 -0.97 -1.92 6.18
C VAL A 455 -1.20 -0.41 6.15
N LEU A 456 -0.78 0.33 7.18
CA LEU A 456 -0.84 1.80 7.19
C LEU A 456 -0.02 2.47 6.08
N THR A 457 0.86 1.71 5.41
CA THR A 457 1.67 2.20 4.29
C THR A 457 1.17 1.74 2.92
N THR A 458 0.03 1.05 2.86
CA THR A 458 -0.56 0.54 1.62
C THR A 458 -1.22 1.65 0.80
N MET A 459 -1.34 1.40 -0.50
CA MET A 459 -1.99 2.31 -1.45
C MET A 459 -3.45 2.58 -1.05
N ASP A 460 -4.14 1.53 -0.60
CA ASP A 460 -5.55 1.59 -0.20
C ASP A 460 -5.73 2.63 0.91
N ILE A 461 -4.92 2.61 1.98
CA ILE A 461 -4.94 3.61 3.07
C ILE A 461 -4.48 5.01 2.66
N ILE A 462 -3.40 5.14 1.88
CA ILE A 462 -2.74 6.43 1.63
C ILE A 462 -3.43 7.24 0.51
N HIS A 463 -3.84 6.57 -0.57
CA HIS A 463 -4.22 7.23 -1.83
C HIS A 463 -5.70 7.09 -2.15
N ASP A 464 -6.26 5.89 -1.98
CA ASP A 464 -7.64 5.63 -2.36
C ASP A 464 -8.62 6.12 -1.28
N GLY A 465 -9.79 6.63 -1.68
CA GLY A 465 -10.82 7.02 -0.72
C GLY A 465 -11.52 5.80 -0.12
N PHE A 466 -12.38 6.00 0.89
CA PHE A 466 -13.25 4.93 1.38
C PHE A 466 -14.66 5.09 0.79
N GLY A 467 -14.90 4.40 -0.32
CA GLY A 467 -16.19 4.34 -1.03
C GLY A 467 -16.67 2.90 -1.24
N PHE A 468 -17.58 2.71 -2.20
CA PHE A 468 -18.14 1.38 -2.49
C PHE A 468 -17.09 0.34 -2.87
N MET A 469 -16.05 0.71 -3.62
CA MET A 469 -15.01 -0.22 -4.05
C MET A 469 -14.33 -0.92 -2.86
N LEU A 470 -13.85 -0.14 -1.89
CA LEU A 470 -13.19 -0.69 -0.70
C LEU A 470 -14.21 -1.31 0.25
N ALA A 471 -15.35 -0.67 0.50
CA ALA A 471 -16.36 -1.22 1.42
C ALA A 471 -16.90 -2.59 0.93
N PHE A 472 -17.21 -2.74 -0.35
CA PHE A 472 -17.63 -4.00 -0.95
C PHE A 472 -16.46 -5.00 -1.03
N GLY A 473 -15.27 -4.53 -1.39
CA GLY A 473 -14.05 -5.34 -1.41
C GLY A 473 -13.76 -6.00 -0.07
N ASP A 474 -13.73 -5.20 1.00
CA ASP A 474 -13.36 -5.63 2.35
C ASP A 474 -14.43 -6.51 3.01
N LEU A 475 -15.70 -6.13 2.89
CA LEU A 475 -16.80 -6.76 3.64
C LEU A 475 -17.46 -7.93 2.90
N VAL A 476 -17.36 -7.96 1.57
CA VAL A 476 -18.04 -8.96 0.72
C VAL A 476 -17.01 -9.73 -0.09
N TRP A 477 -16.21 -9.07 -0.91
CA TRP A 477 -15.34 -9.78 -1.83
C TRP A 477 -14.31 -10.66 -1.10
N VAL A 478 -13.61 -10.11 -0.11
CA VAL A 478 -12.61 -10.86 0.66
C VAL A 478 -13.21 -12.07 1.37
N PRO A 479 -14.24 -11.96 2.24
CA PRO A 479 -14.73 -13.12 2.98
C PRO A 479 -15.32 -14.22 2.10
N PHE A 480 -16.04 -13.87 1.03
CA PHE A 480 -16.83 -14.83 0.24
C PHE A 480 -16.08 -15.38 -0.99
N ILE A 481 -15.21 -14.59 -1.64
CA ILE A 481 -14.39 -15.08 -2.77
C ILE A 481 -13.09 -15.72 -2.28
N TYR A 482 -12.50 -15.27 -1.17
CA TYR A 482 -11.23 -15.87 -0.73
C TYR A 482 -11.46 -17.19 0.01
N SER A 483 -12.67 -17.42 0.56
CA SER A 483 -13.09 -18.73 1.09
C SER A 483 -13.57 -19.70 0.00
N PHE A 484 -13.47 -19.33 -1.27
CA PHE A 484 -14.13 -20.06 -2.36
C PHE A 484 -13.58 -21.47 -2.56
N GLN A 485 -12.28 -21.67 -2.37
CA GLN A 485 -11.64 -22.99 -2.41
C GLN A 485 -12.19 -23.91 -1.31
N ALA A 486 -12.33 -23.37 -0.10
CA ALA A 486 -12.93 -24.11 1.01
C ALA A 486 -14.41 -24.41 0.74
N PHE A 487 -15.17 -23.43 0.24
CA PHE A 487 -16.58 -23.63 -0.14
C PHE A 487 -16.76 -24.73 -1.20
N TYR A 488 -15.89 -24.76 -2.21
CA TYR A 488 -15.87 -25.80 -3.26
C TYR A 488 -15.59 -27.19 -2.70
N LEU A 489 -14.61 -27.32 -1.80
CA LEU A 489 -14.20 -28.61 -1.23
C LEU A 489 -15.28 -29.26 -0.34
N VAL A 490 -16.24 -28.50 0.19
CA VAL A 490 -17.37 -29.06 0.97
C VAL A 490 -18.22 -30.01 0.13
N THR A 491 -18.54 -29.62 -1.11
CA THR A 491 -19.38 -30.39 -2.02
C THR A 491 -18.57 -31.30 -2.94
N HIS A 492 -17.32 -30.92 -3.26
CA HIS A 492 -16.43 -31.65 -4.15
C HIS A 492 -15.16 -32.08 -3.39
N PRO A 493 -15.26 -33.11 -2.53
CA PRO A 493 -14.11 -33.58 -1.78
C PRO A 493 -13.05 -34.12 -2.74
N HIS A 494 -11.81 -33.67 -2.55
CA HIS A 494 -10.66 -34.14 -3.32
C HIS A 494 -9.62 -34.72 -2.36
N GLU A 495 -9.24 -35.96 -2.60
CA GLU A 495 -8.23 -36.64 -1.79
C GLU A 495 -6.85 -36.41 -2.38
N VAL A 496 -6.04 -35.65 -1.66
CA VAL A 496 -4.67 -35.31 -2.07
C VAL A 496 -3.72 -36.36 -1.49
N SER A 497 -2.85 -36.93 -2.32
CA SER A 497 -1.80 -37.82 -1.85
C SER A 497 -0.71 -37.05 -1.09
N TRP A 498 -0.06 -37.70 -0.12
CA TRP A 498 1.01 -37.06 0.67
C TRP A 498 2.14 -36.43 -0.17
N PRO A 499 2.62 -37.04 -1.27
CA PRO A 499 3.64 -36.41 -2.12
C PRO A 499 3.14 -35.11 -2.78
N VAL A 500 1.89 -35.10 -3.26
CA VAL A 500 1.29 -33.90 -3.86
C VAL A 500 1.10 -32.82 -2.79
N ALA A 501 0.61 -33.20 -1.61
CA ALA A 501 0.50 -32.29 -0.47
C ALA A 501 1.87 -31.67 -0.10
N ALA A 502 2.93 -32.47 -0.05
CA ALA A 502 4.29 -31.98 0.21
C ALA A 502 4.76 -30.98 -0.85
N GLY A 503 4.50 -31.25 -2.14
CA GLY A 503 4.78 -30.32 -3.23
C GLY A 503 4.02 -28.99 -3.10
N ILE A 504 2.73 -29.04 -2.76
CA ILE A 504 1.90 -27.85 -2.53
C ILE A 504 2.40 -27.05 -1.32
N ILE A 505 2.76 -27.72 -0.22
CA ILE A 505 3.34 -27.07 0.97
C ILE A 505 4.66 -26.38 0.60
N ALA A 506 5.54 -27.04 -0.14
CA ALA A 506 6.80 -26.45 -0.59
C ALA A 506 6.56 -25.21 -1.46
N LEU A 507 5.58 -25.25 -2.37
CA LEU A 507 5.18 -24.11 -3.18
C LEU A 507 4.67 -22.95 -2.31
N LYS A 508 3.79 -23.23 -1.35
CA LYS A 508 3.28 -22.23 -0.40
C LYS A 508 4.40 -21.59 0.41
N LEU A 509 5.33 -22.38 0.93
CA LEU A 509 6.48 -21.89 1.69
C LEU A 509 7.41 -21.03 0.83
N CYS A 510 7.67 -21.44 -0.41
CA CYS A 510 8.45 -20.66 -1.36
C CYS A 510 7.82 -19.27 -1.58
N GLY A 511 6.52 -19.22 -1.91
CA GLY A 511 5.79 -17.97 -2.08
C GLY A 511 5.79 -17.10 -0.82
N TYR A 512 5.59 -17.72 0.35
CA TYR A 512 5.61 -17.03 1.63
C TYR A 512 6.98 -16.42 1.97
N VAL A 513 8.07 -17.16 1.74
CA VAL A 513 9.43 -16.65 1.97
C VAL A 513 9.71 -15.46 1.07
N ILE A 514 9.39 -15.54 -0.22
CA ILE A 514 9.56 -14.42 -1.16
C ILE A 514 8.76 -13.20 -0.68
N PHE A 515 7.46 -13.39 -0.39
CA PHE A 515 6.57 -12.31 0.06
C PHE A 515 7.06 -11.64 1.35
N ARG A 516 7.35 -12.44 2.38
CA ARG A 516 7.68 -11.97 3.73
C ARG A 516 9.08 -11.38 3.78
N CYS A 517 10.08 -11.99 3.12
CA CYS A 517 11.43 -11.44 3.07
C CYS A 517 11.47 -10.12 2.29
N ALA A 518 10.80 -10.03 1.13
CA ALA A 518 10.74 -8.79 0.36
C ALA A 518 10.06 -7.64 1.12
N ASN A 519 8.94 -7.91 1.79
CA ASN A 519 8.23 -6.90 2.59
C ASN A 519 9.03 -6.49 3.83
N SER A 520 9.68 -7.43 4.51
CA SER A 520 10.52 -7.12 5.68
C SER A 520 11.72 -6.25 5.27
N GLN A 521 12.38 -6.58 4.15
CA GLN A 521 13.48 -5.77 3.60
C GLN A 521 13.03 -4.33 3.30
N LYS A 522 11.88 -4.16 2.65
CA LYS A 522 11.28 -2.83 2.37
C LYS A 522 10.95 -2.07 3.65
N ASN A 523 10.34 -2.74 4.63
CA ASN A 523 9.89 -2.12 5.86
C ASN A 523 11.07 -1.69 6.75
N GLU A 524 12.09 -2.53 6.91
CA GLU A 524 13.31 -2.20 7.65
C GLU A 524 14.06 -1.05 6.99
N PHE A 525 14.16 -1.05 5.65
CA PHE A 525 14.79 0.03 4.90
C PHE A 525 14.08 1.37 5.08
N ARG A 526 12.74 1.37 5.04
CA ARG A 526 11.93 2.59 5.27
C ARG A 526 12.03 3.09 6.71
N LYS A 527 12.19 2.20 7.69
CA LYS A 527 12.34 2.55 9.12
C LYS A 527 13.73 3.12 9.41
N ASN A 528 14.78 2.48 8.91
CA ASN A 528 16.15 2.93 9.09
C ASN A 528 17.01 2.60 7.85
N PRO A 529 17.19 3.57 6.93
CA PRO A 529 18.01 3.38 5.73
C PRO A 529 19.49 3.11 6.02
N THR A 530 19.98 3.48 7.20
CA THR A 530 21.40 3.34 7.61
C THR A 530 21.67 2.07 8.43
N ASN A 531 20.71 1.14 8.50
CA ASN A 531 20.87 -0.09 9.26
C ASN A 531 22.02 -0.93 8.67
N PRO A 532 23.04 -1.34 9.47
CA PRO A 532 24.17 -2.14 8.99
C PRO A 532 23.74 -3.46 8.34
N LYS A 533 22.61 -4.05 8.76
CA LYS A 533 22.05 -5.25 8.12
C LYS A 533 21.67 -5.04 6.66
N LEU A 534 21.33 -3.80 6.27
CA LEU A 534 20.90 -3.43 4.92
C LEU A 534 22.00 -2.69 4.14
N ALA A 535 23.19 -2.48 4.74
CA ALA A 535 24.27 -1.71 4.13
C ALA A 535 24.84 -2.36 2.85
N HIS A 536 24.68 -3.69 2.70
CA HIS A 536 25.05 -4.41 1.48
C HIS A 536 24.12 -4.12 0.30
N LEU A 537 22.98 -3.46 0.53
CA LEU A 537 21.99 -3.19 -0.51
C LEU A 537 22.30 -1.87 -1.23
N LYS A 538 22.39 -1.97 -2.56
CA LYS A 538 22.53 -0.83 -3.46
C LYS A 538 21.21 -0.06 -3.54
N THR A 539 21.30 1.27 -3.49
CA THR A 539 20.16 2.17 -3.58
C THR A 539 20.37 3.26 -4.63
N ILE A 540 19.28 3.78 -5.19
CA ILE A 540 19.28 5.02 -5.99
C ILE A 540 18.76 6.15 -5.11
N HIS A 541 19.53 7.24 -5.03
CA HIS A 541 19.08 8.47 -4.38
C HIS A 541 18.08 9.20 -5.27
N THR A 542 16.98 9.66 -4.67
CA THR A 542 15.96 10.45 -5.39
C THR A 542 15.94 11.89 -4.88
N SER A 543 15.51 12.81 -5.74
CA SER A 543 15.25 14.22 -5.39
C SER A 543 14.27 14.39 -4.21
N THR A 544 13.37 13.41 -4.02
CA THR A 544 12.37 13.42 -2.93
C THR A 544 12.93 13.15 -1.53
N GLY A 545 14.22 12.79 -1.42
CA GLY A 545 14.86 12.38 -0.18
C GLY A 545 14.54 10.95 0.27
N LYS A 546 13.72 10.20 -0.49
CA LYS A 546 13.47 8.78 -0.28
C LYS A 546 14.27 7.94 -1.27
N ASN A 547 15.14 7.08 -0.79
CA ASN A 547 15.96 6.23 -1.66
C ASN A 547 15.14 5.05 -2.22
N LEU A 548 15.48 4.59 -3.42
CA LEU A 548 14.93 3.39 -4.05
C LEU A 548 15.91 2.23 -3.89
N LEU A 549 15.39 1.04 -3.59
CA LEU A 549 16.21 -0.15 -3.33
C LEU A 549 16.35 -0.96 -4.61
N VAL A 550 17.58 -1.29 -5.02
CA VAL A 550 17.88 -1.85 -6.36
C VAL A 550 18.68 -3.15 -6.28
N SER A 551 18.60 -3.86 -5.17
CA SER A 551 19.35 -5.09 -4.91
C SER A 551 18.57 -6.01 -3.95
N GLY A 552 19.01 -7.26 -3.80
CA GLY A 552 18.20 -8.28 -3.14
C GLY A 552 16.91 -8.55 -3.93
N TRP A 553 15.79 -8.76 -3.24
CA TRP A 553 14.50 -9.08 -3.90
C TRP A 553 14.04 -7.97 -4.87
N TRP A 554 14.22 -6.71 -4.49
CA TRP A 554 13.84 -5.54 -5.28
C TRP A 554 14.83 -5.21 -6.42
N GLY A 555 15.97 -5.91 -6.48
CA GLY A 555 16.88 -5.86 -7.63
C GLY A 555 16.60 -6.95 -8.67
N PHE A 556 15.85 -8.00 -8.28
CA PHE A 556 15.51 -9.11 -9.15
C PHE A 556 14.26 -8.81 -9.99
N VAL A 557 13.21 -8.32 -9.33
CA VAL A 557 11.97 -7.83 -9.95
C VAL A 557 11.50 -6.58 -9.20
N ARG A 558 10.71 -5.71 -9.83
CA ARG A 558 10.23 -4.48 -9.18
C ARG A 558 9.21 -4.76 -8.08
N HIS A 559 8.42 -5.84 -8.19
CA HIS A 559 7.39 -6.25 -7.23
C HIS A 559 7.52 -7.72 -6.79
N PRO A 560 8.58 -8.07 -6.03
CA PRO A 560 8.80 -9.44 -5.56
C PRO A 560 7.71 -9.89 -4.58
N ASN A 561 7.12 -8.96 -3.84
CA ASN A 561 5.99 -9.25 -2.95
C ASN A 561 4.76 -9.73 -3.74
N TYR A 562 4.47 -9.14 -4.90
CA TYR A 562 3.34 -9.58 -5.74
C TYR A 562 3.60 -10.97 -6.34
N LEU A 563 4.84 -11.26 -6.73
CA LEU A 563 5.23 -12.60 -7.18
C LEU A 563 5.00 -13.66 -6.08
N GLY A 564 5.46 -13.38 -4.85
CA GLY A 564 5.24 -14.27 -3.71
C GLY A 564 3.76 -14.49 -3.41
N ASP A 565 2.96 -13.43 -3.47
CA ASP A 565 1.50 -13.46 -3.32
C ASP A 565 0.82 -14.35 -4.37
N LEU A 566 1.22 -14.28 -5.66
CA LEU A 566 0.69 -15.13 -6.72
C LEU A 566 1.05 -16.61 -6.55
N ILE A 567 2.27 -16.90 -6.13
CA ILE A 567 2.70 -18.28 -5.83
C ILE A 567 1.85 -18.85 -4.68
N MET A 568 1.60 -18.04 -3.65
CA MET A 568 0.72 -18.45 -2.54
C MET A 568 -0.72 -18.66 -3.00
N ALA A 569 -1.26 -17.77 -3.84
CA ALA A 569 -2.60 -17.89 -4.41
C ALA A 569 -2.76 -19.20 -5.19
N LEU A 570 -1.76 -19.56 -6.01
CA LEU A 570 -1.75 -20.83 -6.73
C LEU A 570 -1.75 -22.02 -5.77
N ALA A 571 -0.92 -21.98 -4.72
CA ALA A 571 -0.87 -23.04 -3.72
C ALA A 571 -2.18 -23.22 -2.94
N TRP A 572 -3.05 -22.20 -2.88
CA TRP A 572 -4.38 -22.31 -2.27
C TRP A 572 -5.39 -23.03 -3.16
N SER A 573 -5.26 -22.92 -4.49
CA SER A 573 -6.19 -23.54 -5.44
C SER A 573 -5.81 -24.97 -5.83
N LEU A 574 -4.52 -25.34 -5.79
CA LEU A 574 -4.06 -26.69 -6.13
C LEU A 574 -4.70 -27.84 -5.31
N PRO A 575 -5.00 -27.69 -3.99
CA PRO A 575 -5.70 -28.73 -3.24
C PRO A 575 -7.06 -29.13 -3.80
N CYS A 576 -7.71 -28.26 -4.58
CA CYS A 576 -9.02 -28.51 -5.20
C CYS A 576 -8.96 -29.42 -6.43
N GLY A 577 -7.77 -29.86 -6.86
CA GLY A 577 -7.57 -30.70 -8.05
C GLY A 577 -7.74 -29.92 -9.35
N PHE A 578 -7.86 -30.63 -10.47
CA PHE A 578 -7.93 -30.03 -11.83
C PHE A 578 -9.25 -30.30 -12.56
N ASN A 579 -10.23 -30.91 -11.88
CA ASN A 579 -11.51 -31.29 -12.49
C ASN A 579 -12.33 -30.07 -12.92
N HIS A 580 -12.24 -28.98 -12.15
CA HIS A 580 -12.97 -27.74 -12.42
C HIS A 580 -12.04 -26.54 -12.33
N ILE A 581 -12.22 -25.59 -13.25
CA ILE A 581 -11.45 -24.33 -13.28
C ILE A 581 -11.91 -23.32 -12.22
N LEU A 582 -13.10 -23.53 -11.64
CA LEU A 582 -13.74 -22.56 -10.75
C LEU A 582 -12.87 -22.18 -9.53
N PRO A 583 -12.20 -23.11 -8.82
CA PRO A 583 -11.28 -22.77 -7.72
C PRO A 583 -10.05 -21.97 -8.16
N TYR A 584 -9.67 -22.04 -9.45
CA TYR A 584 -8.56 -21.27 -10.03
C TYR A 584 -8.97 -19.86 -10.44
N PHE A 585 -10.28 -19.55 -10.43
CA PHE A 585 -10.76 -18.17 -10.62
C PHE A 585 -10.03 -17.19 -9.71
N TYR A 586 -9.80 -17.57 -8.45
CA TYR A 586 -9.05 -16.76 -7.49
C TYR A 586 -7.67 -16.33 -8.03
N VAL A 587 -6.89 -17.27 -8.56
CA VAL A 587 -5.55 -17.02 -9.09
C VAL A 587 -5.61 -16.09 -10.30
N ILE A 588 -6.57 -16.33 -11.21
CA ILE A 588 -6.78 -15.53 -12.41
C ILE A 588 -7.15 -14.09 -12.05
N TYR A 589 -8.18 -13.93 -11.21
CA TYR A 589 -8.62 -12.63 -10.68
C TYR A 589 -7.49 -11.90 -9.98
N PHE A 590 -6.76 -12.59 -9.10
CA PHE A 590 -5.70 -11.97 -8.30
C PHE A 590 -4.50 -11.56 -9.17
N THR A 591 -4.20 -12.30 -10.23
CA THR A 591 -3.22 -11.91 -11.25
C THR A 591 -3.63 -10.62 -11.95
N ILE A 592 -4.88 -10.52 -12.41
CA ILE A 592 -5.40 -9.30 -13.04
C ILE A 592 -5.35 -8.11 -12.07
N LEU A 593 -5.76 -8.33 -10.82
CA LEU A 593 -5.72 -7.32 -9.76
C LEU A 593 -4.29 -6.81 -9.53
N LEU A 594 -3.30 -7.70 -9.41
CA LEU A 594 -1.92 -7.34 -9.12
C LEU A 594 -1.23 -6.67 -10.31
N VAL A 595 -1.53 -7.08 -11.55
CA VAL A 595 -1.06 -6.39 -12.76
C VAL A 595 -1.64 -4.98 -12.84
N HIS A 596 -2.94 -4.81 -12.59
CA HIS A 596 -3.56 -3.49 -12.55
C HIS A 596 -2.99 -2.62 -11.43
N ARG A 597 -2.76 -3.20 -10.24
CA ARG A 597 -2.17 -2.52 -9.08
C ARG A 597 -0.72 -2.10 -9.34
N GLU A 598 0.07 -2.96 -9.98
CA GLU A 598 1.43 -2.64 -10.41
C GLU A 598 1.45 -1.48 -11.39
N ALA A 599 0.60 -1.49 -12.41
CA ALA A 599 0.54 -0.43 -13.41
C ALA A 599 0.21 0.94 -12.77
N ARG A 600 -0.69 0.96 -11.77
CA ARG A 600 -0.99 2.17 -10.99
C ARG A 600 0.21 2.63 -10.16
N ASP A 601 0.88 1.72 -9.45
CA ASP A 601 2.05 2.05 -8.64
C ASP A 601 3.22 2.55 -9.51
N GLU A 602 3.44 1.96 -10.68
CA GLU A 602 4.44 2.39 -11.67
C GLU A 602 4.14 3.82 -12.16
N HIS A 603 2.89 4.14 -12.49
CA HIS A 603 2.49 5.49 -12.89
C HIS A 603 2.73 6.51 -11.76
N GLN A 604 2.35 6.16 -10.53
CA GLN A 604 2.56 7.02 -9.36
C GLN A 604 4.04 7.20 -9.03
N CYS A 605 4.84 6.14 -9.09
CA CYS A 605 6.27 6.18 -8.86
C CYS A 605 7.00 6.98 -9.95
N LYS A 606 6.60 6.86 -11.21
CA LYS A 606 7.12 7.70 -12.30
C LYS A 606 6.82 9.17 -12.09
N LYS A 607 5.58 9.52 -11.74
CA LYS A 607 5.18 10.92 -11.43
C LYS A 607 5.95 11.48 -10.24
N LYS A 608 6.24 10.64 -9.24
CA LYS A 608 6.88 11.04 -7.99
C LYS A 608 8.40 11.14 -8.06
N TYR A 609 9.07 10.20 -8.74
CA TYR A 609 10.53 10.08 -8.72
C TYR A 609 11.19 10.42 -10.08
N GLY A 610 10.42 10.65 -11.15
CA GLY A 610 10.93 11.12 -12.44
C GLY A 610 12.07 10.25 -12.98
N LEU A 611 13.19 10.87 -13.34
CA LEU A 611 14.35 10.16 -13.91
C LEU A 611 14.95 9.10 -12.97
N ALA A 612 14.84 9.28 -11.66
CA ALA A 612 15.33 8.26 -10.72
C ALA A 612 14.53 6.96 -10.84
N TRP A 613 13.24 7.06 -11.18
CA TRP A 613 12.41 5.90 -11.51
C TRP A 613 12.82 5.26 -12.83
N GLU A 614 13.08 6.06 -13.86
CA GLU A 614 13.52 5.52 -15.15
C GLU A 614 14.85 4.78 -15.04
N LYS A 615 15.82 5.33 -14.29
CA LYS A 615 17.08 4.65 -13.94
C LYS A 615 16.84 3.35 -13.15
N TYR A 616 15.83 3.32 -12.29
CA TYR A 616 15.44 2.11 -11.58
C TYR A 616 14.88 1.06 -12.53
N CYS A 617 13.97 1.43 -13.43
CA CYS A 617 13.38 0.53 -14.41
C CYS A 617 14.41 -0.01 -15.42
N GLN A 618 15.45 0.77 -15.77
CA GLN A 618 16.55 0.28 -16.59
C GLN A 618 17.39 -0.79 -15.88
N ARG A 619 17.56 -0.68 -14.56
CA ARG A 619 18.33 -1.68 -13.77
C ARG A 619 17.50 -2.92 -13.44
N VAL A 620 16.21 -2.75 -13.19
CA VAL A 620 15.27 -3.81 -12.81
C VAL A 620 14.14 -3.80 -13.83
N PRO A 621 14.33 -4.41 -15.02
CA PRO A 621 13.38 -4.29 -16.12
C PRO A 621 12.07 -5.05 -15.85
N TYR A 622 12.13 -6.16 -15.12
CA TYR A 622 11.00 -7.04 -14.84
C TYR A 622 10.10 -6.49 -13.73
N ARG A 623 8.79 -6.52 -13.96
CA ARG A 623 7.77 -5.99 -13.05
C ARG A 623 7.43 -7.00 -11.97
N ILE A 624 6.93 -8.17 -12.37
CA ILE A 624 6.42 -9.22 -11.47
C ILE A 624 7.06 -10.56 -11.83
N PHE A 625 7.04 -10.95 -13.10
CA PHE A 625 7.51 -12.25 -13.56
C PHE A 625 8.90 -12.09 -14.18
N PRO A 626 9.95 -12.61 -13.51
CA PRO A 626 11.31 -12.46 -14.02
C PRO A 626 11.40 -13.09 -15.41
N TYR A 627 12.08 -12.41 -16.33
CA TYR A 627 12.25 -12.83 -17.74
C TYR A 627 10.99 -12.91 -18.60
N ILE A 628 9.82 -12.52 -18.08
CA ILE A 628 8.54 -12.58 -18.81
C ILE A 628 7.85 -11.21 -18.82
N TYR A 629 7.69 -10.57 -17.66
CA TYR A 629 6.95 -9.32 -17.45
C TYR A 629 7.54 -8.52 -16.30
#